data_AF-A0A497SM93-F1
#
_entry.id   AF-A0A497SM93-F1
#
_cell.length_a   1.000
_cell.length_b   1.000
_cell.length_c   1.000
_cell.angle_alpha   90.00
_cell.angle_beta   90.00
_cell.angle_gamma   90.00
#
_symmetry.space_group_name_H-M   'P 1'
#
loop_
_entity.id
_entity.type
_entity.pdbx_description
1 polymer ?
#
loop_
_entity_poly.entity_id
_entity_poly.type
_entity_poly.pdbx_seq_one_letter_code
_entity_poly.pdbx_strand_id
1 'polypeptide(L)'
;MNITLTVVVSAIVILITALVVITMFGGTVTTFSTISEATNNCRTTGKIACETTGQLPFTWETKFKAGDSVTDCKTLAQCDSCTACGWTLETQQPAGGGQTGSGR
;
A
#
# COMPACT_ATOMS: atom_id res chain seq x y z
N MET A 1 22.76 -9.56 -28.05
CA MET A 1 21.37 -9.03 -28.09
C MET A 1 20.52 -9.41 -26.88
N ASN A 2 21.03 -10.13 -25.87
CA ASN A 2 20.23 -10.47 -24.67
C ASN A 2 20.25 -9.40 -23.58
N ILE A 3 21.35 -8.65 -23.44
CA ILE A 3 21.48 -7.61 -22.40
C ILE A 3 20.57 -6.41 -22.69
N THR A 4 20.50 -5.96 -23.94
CA THR A 4 19.61 -4.86 -24.34
C THR A 4 18.14 -5.22 -24.14
N LEU A 5 17.73 -6.44 -24.49
CA LEU A 5 16.36 -6.91 -24.24
C LEU A 5 16.04 -7.03 -22.75
N THR A 6 16.94 -7.56 -21.93
CA THR A 6 16.71 -7.70 -20.48
C THR A 6 16.65 -6.35 -19.76
N VAL A 7 17.47 -5.38 -20.18
CA VAL A 7 17.40 -4.00 -19.66
C VAL A 7 16.08 -3.34 -20.04
N VAL A 8 15.62 -3.50 -21.29
CA VAL A 8 14.34 -2.95 -21.74
C VAL A 8 13.16 -3.59 -20.99
N VAL A 9 13.16 -4.91 -20.85
CA VAL A 9 12.09 -5.65 -20.16
C VAL A 9 12.04 -5.27 -18.68
N SER A 10 13.18 -5.19 -17.99
CA SER A 10 13.22 -4.80 -16.58
C SER A 10 12.73 -3.36 -16.35
N ALA A 11 13.12 -2.41 -17.21
CA ALA A 11 12.66 -1.03 -17.14
C ALA A 11 11.13 -0.93 -17.32
N ILE A 12 10.55 -1.69 -18.25
CA ILE A 12 9.10 -1.72 -18.47
C ILE A 12 8.36 -2.26 -17.24
N VAL A 13 8.86 -3.33 -16.61
CA VAL A 13 8.25 -3.90 -15.40
C VAL A 13 8.26 -2.90 -14.25
N ILE A 14 9.35 -2.15 -14.06
CA ILE A 14 9.45 -1.10 -13.04
C ILE A 14 8.45 0.03 -13.33
N LEU A 15 8.32 0.44 -14.59
CA LEU A 15 7.36 1.49 -14.98
C LEU A 15 5.91 1.06 -14.79
N ILE A 16 5.56 -0.19 -15.13
CA ILE A 16 4.20 -0.71 -14.96
C ILE A 16 3.86 -0.83 -13.47
N THR A 17 4.78 -1.36 -12.65
CA THR A 17 4.55 -1.46 -11.20
C THR A 17 4.39 -0.08 -10.56
N ALA A 18 5.24 0.89 -10.93
CA ALA A 18 5.08 2.27 -10.50
C ALA A 18 3.75 2.89 -10.97
N LEU A 19 3.34 2.65 -12.22
CA LEU A 19 2.07 3.14 -12.76
C LEU A 19 0.87 2.52 -12.05
N VAL A 20 0.90 1.23 -11.73
CA VAL A 20 -0.17 0.54 -10.97
C VAL A 20 -0.30 1.13 -9.57
N VAL A 21 0.83 1.39 -8.91
CA VAL A 21 0.84 2.08 -7.61
C VAL A 21 0.26 3.49 -7.77
N ILE A 22 0.74 4.28 -8.74
CA ILE A 22 0.26 5.64 -9.00
C ILE A 22 -1.22 5.66 -9.37
N THR A 23 -1.72 4.70 -10.15
CA THR A 23 -3.13 4.64 -10.57
C THR A 23 -4.06 4.18 -9.45
N MET A 24 -3.60 3.30 -8.55
CA MET A 24 -4.28 3.02 -7.28
C MET A 24 -4.41 4.27 -6.41
N PHE A 25 -3.43 5.19 -6.49
CA PHE A 25 -3.44 6.44 -5.73
C PHE A 25 -4.03 7.66 -6.47
N GLY A 26 -4.09 7.65 -7.80
CA GLY A 26 -4.32 8.83 -8.63
C GLY A 26 -5.59 8.80 -9.48
N GLY A 27 -6.30 7.67 -9.55
CA GLY A 27 -7.45 7.50 -10.42
C GLY A 27 -8.80 7.92 -9.84
N THR A 28 -8.91 8.10 -8.52
CA THR A 28 -10.17 8.48 -7.89
C THR A 28 -9.91 9.59 -6.90
N VAL A 29 -10.67 10.67 -7.05
CA VAL A 29 -11.11 11.46 -5.92
C VAL A 29 -11.75 10.49 -4.92
N THR A 30 -10.96 9.92 -4.01
CA THR A 30 -11.41 8.95 -3.01
C THR A 30 -12.19 9.70 -1.93
N THR A 31 -13.37 10.17 -2.31
CA THR A 31 -14.43 10.45 -1.35
C THR A 31 -14.86 9.10 -0.79
N PHE A 32 -14.33 8.75 0.37
CA PHE A 32 -14.81 7.57 1.09
C PHE A 32 -16.19 7.88 1.65
N SER A 33 -17.16 7.00 1.44
CA SER A 33 -18.55 7.21 1.87
C SER A 33 -18.66 7.28 3.40
N THR A 34 -17.72 6.68 4.14
CA THR A 34 -17.67 6.68 5.60
C THR A 34 -16.24 6.75 6.13
N ILE A 35 -16.09 7.24 7.37
CA ILE A 35 -14.81 7.21 8.12
C ILE A 35 -14.26 5.79 8.23
N SER A 36 -15.12 4.79 8.50
CA SER A 36 -14.70 3.40 8.67
C SER A 36 -14.07 2.81 7.41
N GLU A 37 -14.64 3.12 6.25
CA GLU A 37 -14.12 2.68 4.96
C GLU A 37 -12.76 3.33 4.65
N ALA A 38 -12.65 4.64 4.90
CA ALA A 38 -11.39 5.37 4.79
C ALA A 38 -10.31 4.78 5.69
N THR A 39 -10.63 4.48 6.95
CA THR A 39 -9.68 3.90 7.91
C THR A 39 -9.18 2.54 7.44
N ASN A 40 -10.09 1.68 6.95
CA ASN A 40 -9.70 0.36 6.46
C ASN A 40 -8.81 0.45 5.21
N ASN A 41 -9.12 1.38 4.32
CA ASN A 41 -8.30 1.64 3.14
C ASN A 41 -6.90 2.17 3.52
N CYS A 42 -6.82 3.17 4.40
CA CYS A 42 -5.56 3.70 4.90
C CYS A 42 -4.71 2.61 5.54
N ARG A 43 -5.28 1.73 6.37
CA ARG A 43 -4.55 0.61 6.96
C ARG A 43 -4.03 -0.37 5.93
N THR A 44 -4.86 -0.77 4.97
CA THR A 44 -4.48 -1.74 3.93
C THR A 44 -3.35 -1.17 3.06
N THR A 45 -3.51 0.06 2.61
CA THR A 45 -2.58 0.74 1.72
C THR A 45 -1.26 1.08 2.42
N GLY A 46 -1.34 1.52 3.68
CA GLY A 46 -0.18 1.74 4.54
C GLY A 46 0.58 0.46 4.78
N LYS A 47 -0.12 -0.65 5.07
CA LYS A 47 0.50 -1.97 5.24
C LYS A 47 1.24 -2.41 3.98
N ILE A 48 0.60 -2.36 2.81
CA ILE A 48 1.21 -2.76 1.54
C ILE A 48 2.44 -1.91 1.23
N ALA A 49 2.33 -0.58 1.39
CA ALA A 49 3.45 0.32 1.15
C ALA A 49 4.61 0.03 2.09
N CYS A 50 4.35 -0.11 3.39
CA CYS A 50 5.37 -0.44 4.37
C CYS A 50 6.01 -1.82 4.15
N GLU A 51 5.24 -2.83 3.73
CA GLU A 51 5.74 -4.16 3.37
C GLU A 51 6.48 -4.18 2.03
N THR A 52 6.32 -3.18 1.17
CA THR A 52 6.98 -3.15 -0.16
C THR A 52 8.20 -2.24 -0.18
N THR A 53 8.10 -1.07 0.44
CA THR A 53 9.13 -0.01 0.39
C THR A 53 9.74 0.29 1.76
N GLY A 54 9.16 -0.23 2.85
CA GLY A 54 9.54 0.15 4.22
C GLY A 54 9.07 1.56 4.61
N GLN A 55 8.27 2.22 3.77
CA GLN A 55 7.85 3.60 3.94
C GLN A 55 6.35 3.76 3.70
N LEU A 56 5.73 4.70 4.42
CA LEU A 56 4.33 5.05 4.21
C LEU A 56 4.16 5.76 2.86
N PRO A 57 2.98 5.66 2.22
CA PRO A 57 2.69 6.38 0.98
C PRO A 57 2.93 7.89 1.15
N PHE A 58 3.43 8.57 0.11
CA PHE A 58 3.56 10.04 0.13
C PHE A 58 2.22 10.75 0.41
N THR A 59 1.12 10.10 0.07
CA THR A 59 -0.25 10.59 0.30
C THR A 59 -0.76 10.39 1.72
N TRP A 60 0.05 9.87 2.66
CA TRP A 60 -0.37 9.55 4.02
C TRP A 60 -0.91 10.76 4.81
N GLU A 61 -0.33 11.93 4.56
CA GLU A 61 -0.73 13.21 5.16
C GLU A 61 -1.63 14.04 4.24
N THR A 62 -1.93 13.54 3.04
CA THR A 62 -2.83 14.22 2.11
C THR A 62 -4.25 14.20 2.66
N LYS A 63 -4.84 15.39 2.79
CA LYS A 63 -6.21 15.55 3.26
C LYS A 63 -7.20 15.07 2.20
N PHE A 64 -8.17 14.27 2.60
CA PHE A 64 -9.27 13.80 1.78
C PHE A 64 -10.60 13.86 2.56
N LYS A 65 -11.73 13.76 1.85
CA LYS A 65 -13.05 13.72 2.48
C LYS A 65 -13.47 12.27 2.78
N ALA A 66 -13.87 12.02 4.02
CA ALA A 66 -14.47 10.78 4.46
C ALA A 66 -15.81 11.09 5.13
N GLY A 67 -16.91 10.79 4.43
CA GLY A 67 -18.24 11.32 4.78
C GLY A 67 -18.25 12.84 4.78
N ASP A 68 -18.74 13.46 5.86
CA ASP A 68 -18.79 14.92 6.04
C ASP A 68 -17.49 15.53 6.60
N SER A 69 -16.50 14.71 6.95
CA SER A 69 -15.27 15.17 7.59
C SER A 69 -14.08 15.18 6.63
N VAL A 70 -13.22 16.20 6.75
CA VAL A 70 -11.91 16.25 6.08
C VAL A 70 -10.88 15.64 7.03
N THR A 71 -10.23 14.56 6.59
CA THR A 71 -9.28 13.77 7.39
C THR A 71 -8.09 13.35 6.53
N ASP A 72 -7.15 12.60 7.11
CA ASP A 72 -5.97 12.04 6.47
C ASP A 72 -5.67 10.65 7.05
N CYS A 73 -4.84 9.88 6.35
CA CYS A 73 -4.55 8.51 6.76
C CYS A 73 -3.74 8.44 8.05
N LYS A 74 -2.89 9.43 8.33
CA LYS A 74 -2.17 9.56 9.61
C LYS A 74 -3.13 9.64 10.80
N THR A 75 -4.15 10.48 10.70
CA THR A 75 -5.18 10.68 11.72
C THR A 75 -6.09 9.45 11.85
N LEU A 76 -6.51 8.85 10.73
CA LEU A 76 -7.40 7.68 10.76
C LEU A 76 -6.72 6.40 11.22
N ALA A 77 -5.49 6.15 10.77
CA ALA A 77 -4.71 4.98 11.17
C ALA A 77 -4.08 5.15 12.56
N GLN A 78 -4.02 6.39 13.07
CA GLN A 78 -3.36 6.77 14.32
C GLN A 78 -1.89 6.34 14.34
N CYS A 79 -1.21 6.47 13.20
CA CYS A 79 0.19 6.11 13.10
C CYS A 79 0.96 6.96 12.07
N ASP A 80 2.20 7.29 12.43
CA ASP A 80 3.04 8.25 11.72
C ASP A 80 4.20 7.60 10.95
N SER A 81 4.43 6.31 11.17
CA SER A 81 5.50 5.54 10.53
C SER A 81 5.15 4.06 10.47
N CYS A 82 5.72 3.34 9.50
CA CYS A 82 5.58 1.89 9.37
C CYS A 82 5.86 1.14 10.69
N THR A 83 6.89 1.57 11.42
CA THR A 83 7.24 1.02 12.74
C THR A 83 6.19 1.34 13.80
N ALA A 84 5.67 2.56 13.85
CA ALA A 84 4.59 2.94 14.77
C ALA A 84 3.29 2.19 14.48
N CYS A 85 3.01 1.88 13.21
CA CYS A 85 1.86 1.07 12.80
C CYS A 85 2.08 -0.44 13.02
N GLY A 86 3.32 -0.88 13.31
CA GLY A 86 3.70 -2.30 13.36
C GLY A 86 3.66 -3.01 11.99
N TRP A 87 3.59 -2.25 10.89
CA TRP A 87 3.66 -2.78 9.53
C TRP A 87 5.11 -2.69 9.11
N THR A 88 5.91 -3.65 9.52
CA THR A 88 7.30 -3.72 9.09
C THR A 88 7.44 -4.82 8.07
N LEU A 89 8.59 -4.81 7.38
CA LEU A 89 9.06 -5.89 6.52
C LEU A 89 9.40 -7.13 7.35
N GLU A 90 8.52 -7.57 8.25
CA GLU A 90 8.68 -8.81 8.98
C GLU A 90 8.33 -9.94 8.01
N THR A 91 9.32 -10.26 7.19
CA THR A 91 9.40 -11.39 6.27
C THR A 91 8.33 -11.41 5.17
N GLN A 92 8.75 -11.13 3.94
CA GLN A 92 8.25 -11.92 2.80
C GLN A 92 8.64 -13.38 3.04
N GLN A 93 7.92 -14.09 3.90
CA GLN A 93 7.66 -15.49 3.66
C GLN A 93 6.68 -15.51 2.48
N PRO A 94 7.02 -16.13 1.33
CA PRO A 94 6.18 -16.08 0.15
C PRO A 94 4.78 -16.56 0.51
N ALA A 95 3.77 -15.75 0.20
CA ALA A 95 2.38 -16.16 0.19
C ALA A 95 2.14 -17.14 -0.97
N GLY A 96 2.75 -18.33 -0.87
CA GLY A 96 2.37 -19.54 -1.56
C GLY A 96 1.44 -20.33 -0.64
N GLY A 97 0.27 -20.71 -1.15
CA GLY A 97 -0.88 -21.19 -0.40
C GLY A 97 -0.67 -22.38 0.54
N GLY A 98 -1.63 -22.55 1.45
CA GLY A 98 -1.78 -23.77 2.23
C GLY A 98 -2.41 -23.53 3.60
N GLN A 99 -3.75 -23.52 3.65
CA GLN A 99 -4.44 -23.76 4.91
C GLN A 99 -4.13 -25.17 5.41
N THR A 100 -3.46 -25.22 6.57
CA THR A 100 -3.72 -26.12 7.71
C THR A 100 -3.77 -27.63 7.46
N GLY A 101 -2.64 -28.30 7.68
CA GLY A 101 -2.59 -29.66 8.20
C GLY A 101 -2.19 -29.62 9.67
N SER A 102 -3.16 -29.74 10.57
CA SER A 102 -2.95 -29.86 12.02
C SER A 102 -2.71 -31.32 12.36
N GLY A 103 -1.47 -31.68 12.68
CA GLY A 103 -1.10 -32.96 13.25
C GLY A 103 -0.62 -32.80 14.69
N ARG A 104 -1.50 -33.09 15.65
CA ARG A 104 -1.18 -33.65 16.96
C ARG A 104 -2.45 -34.09 17.67
#